data_AF-A0AAW1F989-F1
#
_entry.id   AF-A0AAW1F989-F1
#
_cell.length_a   1.000
_cell.length_b   1.000
_cell.length_c   1.000
_cell.angle_alpha   90.00
_cell.angle_beta   90.00
_cell.angle_gamma   90.00
#
_symmetry.space_group_name_H-M   'P 1'
#
loop_
_entity.id
_entity.type
_entity.pdbx_description
1 polymer ?
#
loop_
_entity_poly.entity_id
_entity_poly.type
_entity_poly.pdbx_seq_one_letter_code
_entity_poly.pdbx_strand_id
1 'polypeptide(L)'
;MSAKILGKLSEEIKGPLMKLHNCLNGKTVEDFLTNIETCAELVGFMLKKGDKKRERQALFLHCHALTEQLKEAEDPALVLHLTSVLLFQASTQCMLHAPGRCVPQISGTITGRISTVCIEVSPGVCLAG
;
A
#
# COMPACT_ATOMS: atom_id res chain seq x y z
N MET A 1 6.00 8.59 -12.87
CA MET A 1 7.25 9.17 -13.43
C MET A 1 6.90 10.27 -14.42
N SER A 2 7.55 11.44 -14.35
CA SER A 2 7.24 12.55 -15.27
C SER A 2 7.79 12.25 -16.68
N ALA A 3 6.95 12.36 -17.71
CA ALA A 3 7.35 12.19 -19.11
C ALA A 3 8.50 13.14 -19.51
N LYS A 4 8.62 14.29 -18.84
CA LYS A 4 9.72 15.25 -19.04
C LYS A 4 11.09 14.70 -18.62
N ILE A 5 11.14 13.78 -17.66
CA ILE A 5 12.38 13.15 -17.19
C ILE A 5 12.81 12.06 -18.18
N LEU A 6 11.84 11.32 -18.75
CA LEU A 6 12.08 10.28 -19.76
C LEU A 6 12.79 10.81 -21.00
N GLY A 7 12.47 12.04 -21.43
CA GLY A 7 13.10 12.68 -22.58
C GLY A 7 14.60 13.00 -22.42
N LYS A 8 15.16 12.88 -21.20
CA LYS A 8 16.58 13.14 -20.92
C LYS A 8 17.44 11.87 -20.86
N LEU A 9 16.84 10.69 -21.03
CA LEU A 9 17.52 9.41 -20.94
C LEU A 9 18.08 8.99 -22.31
N SER A 10 19.09 8.11 -22.31
CA SER A 10 19.62 7.54 -23.56
C SER A 10 18.55 6.73 -24.30
N GLU A 11 18.64 6.73 -25.64
CA GLU A 11 17.62 6.10 -26.49
C GLU A 11 17.46 4.59 -26.22
N GLU A 12 18.53 3.93 -25.77
CA GLU A 12 18.55 2.51 -25.40
C GLU A 12 17.57 2.16 -24.26
N ILE A 13 17.45 3.05 -23.26
CA ILE A 13 16.63 2.78 -22.06
C ILE A 13 15.27 3.50 -22.16
N LYS A 14 15.18 4.56 -22.97
CA LYS A 14 14.00 5.41 -23.14
C LYS A 14 12.78 4.63 -23.65
N GLY A 15 12.93 3.76 -24.65
CA GLY A 15 11.83 2.98 -25.21
C GLY A 15 11.12 2.09 -24.17
N PRO A 16 11.87 1.19 -23.49
CA PRO A 16 11.35 0.36 -22.40
C PRO A 16 10.71 1.16 -21.25
N LEU A 17 11.35 2.25 -20.81
CA LEU A 17 10.81 3.10 -19.76
C LEU A 17 9.55 3.89 -20.17
N MET A 18 9.45 4.29 -21.45
CA MET A 18 8.21 4.88 -21.99
C MET A 18 7.07 3.86 -21.98
N LYS A 19 7.35 2.59 -22.32
CA LYS A 19 6.37 1.51 -22.22
C LYS A 19 5.92 1.30 -20.77
N LEU A 20 6.87 1.23 -19.83
CA LEU A 20 6.57 1.15 -18.39
C LEU A 20 5.75 2.34 -17.87
N HIS A 21 6.07 3.56 -18.32
CA HIS A 21 5.28 4.75 -17.98
C HIS A 21 3.83 4.64 -18.45
N ASN A 22 3.61 4.13 -19.67
CA ASN A 22 2.26 3.98 -20.21
C ASN A 22 1.44 2.92 -19.44
N CYS A 23 2.08 1.90 -18.86
CA CYS A 23 1.41 0.94 -17.98
C CYS A 23 0.74 1.59 -16.76
N LEU A 24 1.19 2.77 -16.32
CA LEU A 24 0.55 3.51 -15.21
C LEU A 24 -0.86 3.99 -15.54
N ASN A 25 -1.21 4.06 -16.84
CA ASN A 25 -2.57 4.36 -17.30
C ASN A 25 -3.38 3.08 -17.61
N GLY A 26 -2.79 1.90 -17.38
CA GLY A 26 -3.40 0.61 -17.62
C GLY A 26 -4.51 0.29 -16.61
N LYS A 27 -5.28 -0.77 -16.91
CA LYS A 27 -6.39 -1.23 -16.04
C LYS A 27 -5.93 -2.21 -14.96
N THR A 28 -4.78 -2.85 -15.15
CA THR A 28 -4.29 -3.91 -14.27
C THR A 28 -2.81 -3.71 -13.93
N VAL A 29 -2.37 -4.32 -12.83
CA VAL A 29 -1.01 -4.14 -12.30
C VAL A 29 -0.02 -5.10 -12.95
N GLU A 30 -0.51 -6.21 -13.53
CA GLU A 30 0.29 -7.26 -14.13
C GLU A 30 1.14 -6.72 -15.29
N ASP A 31 0.55 -5.90 -16.16
CA ASP A 31 1.29 -5.25 -17.26
C ASP A 31 2.43 -4.38 -16.73
N PHE A 32 2.21 -3.67 -15.63
CA PHE A 32 3.26 -2.87 -14.99
C PHE A 32 4.38 -3.77 -14.43
N LEU A 33 4.03 -4.85 -13.73
CA LEU A 33 5.00 -5.78 -13.14
C LEU A 33 5.88 -6.46 -14.19
N THR A 34 5.32 -6.88 -15.31
CA THR A 34 6.11 -7.45 -16.41
C THR A 34 7.06 -6.42 -17.03
N ASN A 35 6.60 -5.19 -17.27
CA ASN A 35 7.45 -4.19 -17.92
C ASN A 35 8.53 -3.62 -16.97
N ILE A 36 8.30 -3.59 -15.65
CA ILE A 36 9.32 -3.14 -14.68
C ILE A 36 10.44 -4.16 -14.51
N GLU A 37 10.15 -5.46 -14.60
CA GLU A 37 11.17 -6.52 -14.61
C GLU A 37 12.12 -6.35 -15.80
N THR A 38 11.58 -6.18 -17.00
CA THR A 38 12.39 -5.89 -18.21
C THR A 38 13.22 -4.62 -18.05
N CYS A 39 12.63 -3.54 -17.51
CA CYS A 39 13.37 -2.28 -17.31
C CYS A 39 14.47 -2.44 -16.27
N ALA A 40 14.23 -3.17 -15.18
CA ALA A 40 15.22 -3.40 -14.14
C ALA A 40 16.44 -4.15 -14.68
N GLU A 41 16.22 -5.22 -15.45
CA GLU A 41 17.30 -5.99 -16.07
C GLU A 41 18.17 -5.12 -16.99
N LEU A 42 17.54 -4.26 -17.80
CA LEU A 42 18.25 -3.34 -18.70
C LEU A 42 19.18 -2.35 -17.98
N VAL A 43 18.84 -1.95 -16.76
CA VAL A 43 19.68 -1.05 -15.96
C VAL A 43 20.54 -1.80 -14.93
N GLY A 44 20.65 -3.13 -15.07
CA GLY A 44 21.50 -3.98 -14.23
C GLY A 44 20.94 -4.29 -12.85
N PHE A 45 19.64 -4.07 -12.60
CA PHE A 45 18.97 -4.49 -11.39
C PHE A 45 18.32 -5.86 -11.58
N MET A 46 18.62 -6.78 -10.66
CA MET A 46 17.91 -8.04 -10.54
C MET A 46 16.81 -7.89 -9.50
N LEU A 47 15.54 -7.88 -9.93
CA LEU A 47 14.41 -7.88 -9.01
C LEU A 47 14.31 -9.24 -8.33
N LYS A 48 14.32 -9.25 -7.00
CA LYS A 48 14.12 -10.46 -6.20
C LYS A 48 12.69 -10.51 -5.71
N LYS A 49 12.16 -11.71 -5.59
CA LYS A 49 10.89 -11.94 -4.90
C LYS A 49 10.96 -11.35 -3.49
N GLY A 50 9.86 -10.71 -3.07
CA GLY A 50 9.75 -10.11 -1.75
C GLY A 50 10.06 -11.11 -0.63
N ASP A 51 10.80 -10.64 0.38
CA ASP A 51 11.04 -11.39 1.61
C ASP A 51 9.79 -11.34 2.48
N LYS A 52 9.09 -12.47 2.56
CA LYS A 52 7.84 -12.61 3.34
C LYS A 52 8.02 -12.25 4.82
N LYS A 53 9.20 -12.48 5.41
CA LYS A 53 9.48 -12.12 6.82
C LYS A 53 9.57 -10.61 6.98
N ARG A 54 10.27 -9.93 6.06
CA ARG A 54 10.35 -8.46 6.04
C ARG A 54 9.00 -7.82 5.77
N GLU A 55 8.22 -8.38 4.85
CA GLU A 55 6.86 -7.94 4.56
C GLU A 55 5.96 -8.02 5.79
N ARG A 56 5.95 -9.17 6.48
CA ARG A 56 5.20 -9.33 7.73
C ARG A 56 5.65 -8.36 8.82
N GLN A 57 6.96 -8.11 8.94
CA GLN A 57 7.49 -7.12 9.88
C GLN A 57 7.03 -5.70 9.53
N ALA A 58 7.05 -5.33 8.24
CA ALA A 58 6.60 -4.02 7.78
C ALA A 58 5.10 -3.81 8.07
N LEU A 59 4.27 -4.82 7.83
CA LEU A 59 2.84 -4.79 8.18
C LEU A 59 2.66 -4.56 9.68
N PHE A 60 3.36 -5.31 10.53
CA PHE A 60 3.29 -5.14 11.98
C PHE A 60 3.67 -3.72 12.42
N LEU A 61 4.79 -3.20 11.94
CA LEU A 61 5.27 -1.85 12.28
C LEU A 61 4.30 -0.76 11.81
N HIS A 62 3.74 -0.89 10.62
CA HIS A 62 2.75 0.06 10.11
C HIS A 62 1.46 0.03 10.92
N CYS A 63 0.97 -1.15 11.27
CA CYS A 63 -0.22 -1.32 12.13
C CYS A 63 0.00 -0.67 13.50
N HIS A 64 1.17 -0.91 14.10
CA HIS A 64 1.57 -0.28 15.36
C HIS A 64 1.59 1.26 15.22
N ALA A 65 2.25 1.79 14.19
CA ALA A 65 2.35 3.23 13.98
C ALA A 65 0.98 3.90 13.75
N LEU A 66 0.08 3.25 13.01
CA LEU A 66 -1.30 3.74 12.82
C LEU A 66 -2.09 3.72 14.12
N THR A 67 -1.91 2.69 14.95
CA THR A 67 -2.59 2.56 16.24
C THR A 67 -2.15 3.67 17.20
N GLU A 68 -0.85 3.96 17.27
CA GLU A 68 -0.33 5.06 18.09
C GLU A 68 -0.85 6.41 17.61
N GLN A 69 -0.83 6.68 16.29
CA GLN A 69 -1.41 7.91 15.73
C GLN A 69 -2.90 8.04 16.02
N LEU A 70 -3.66 6.94 15.98
CA LEU A 70 -5.09 6.94 16.22
C LEU A 70 -5.42 7.26 17.69
N LYS A 71 -4.57 6.86 18.65
CA LYS A 71 -4.74 7.19 20.08
C LYS A 71 -4.61 8.68 20.36
N GLU A 72 -3.78 9.38 19.58
CA GLU A 72 -3.53 10.82 19.73
C GLU A 72 -4.43 11.69 18.84
N ALA A 73 -5.15 11.08 17.89
CA ALA A 73 -5.97 11.81 16.94
C ALA A 73 -7.30 12.30 17.57
N GLU A 74 -7.49 13.61 17.59
CA GLU A 74 -8.75 14.23 18.05
C GLU A 74 -9.64 14.68 16.87
N ASP A 75 -9.04 15.07 15.74
CA ASP A 75 -9.78 15.51 14.57
C ASP A 75 -10.60 14.34 13.97
N PRO A 76 -11.93 14.46 13.84
CA PRO A 76 -12.77 13.36 13.35
C PRO A 76 -12.42 12.88 11.95
N ALA A 77 -11.95 13.77 11.06
CA ALA A 77 -11.57 13.37 9.70
C ALA A 77 -10.28 12.54 9.70
N LEU A 78 -9.31 12.91 10.55
CA LEU A 78 -8.10 12.11 10.78
C LEU A 78 -8.41 10.76 11.42
N VAL A 79 -9.24 10.73 12.46
CA VAL A 79 -9.68 9.48 13.12
C VAL A 79 -10.31 8.52 12.12
N LEU A 80 -11.23 9.01 11.29
CA LEU A 80 -11.89 8.21 10.26
C LEU A 80 -10.88 7.71 9.22
N HIS A 81 -9.95 8.56 8.79
CA HIS A 81 -8.91 8.19 7.84
C HIS A 81 -8.01 7.06 8.38
N LEU A 82 -7.41 7.25 9.55
CA LEU A 82 -6.52 6.28 10.18
C LEU A 82 -7.24 4.95 10.45
N THR A 83 -8.47 5.00 10.96
CA THR A 83 -9.29 3.80 11.21
C THR A 83 -9.58 3.05 9.90
N SER A 84 -9.92 3.76 8.83
CA SER A 84 -10.19 3.13 7.53
C SER A 84 -8.97 2.42 6.95
N VAL A 85 -7.78 3.03 7.08
CA VAL A 85 -6.52 2.42 6.64
C VAL A 85 -6.18 1.20 7.51
N LEU A 86 -6.35 1.30 8.83
CA LEU A 86 -6.10 0.21 9.77
C LEU A 86 -7.01 -1.00 9.48
N LEU A 87 -8.31 -0.76 9.28
CA LEU A 87 -9.29 -1.80 8.92
C LEU A 87 -9.00 -2.44 7.56
N PHE A 88 -8.57 -1.64 6.58
CA PHE A 88 -8.12 -2.16 5.30
C PHE A 88 -6.96 -3.13 5.48
N GLN A 89 -5.94 -2.75 6.23
CA GLN A 89 -4.79 -3.62 6.46
C GLN A 89 -5.16 -4.87 7.24
N ALA A 90 -6.04 -4.77 8.25
CA ALA A 90 -6.51 -5.93 9.00
C ALA A 90 -7.26 -6.94 8.10
N SER A 91 -8.13 -6.46 7.22
CA SER A 91 -8.99 -7.31 6.37
C SER A 91 -8.31 -7.82 5.10
N THR A 92 -7.27 -7.15 4.61
CA THR A 92 -6.57 -7.53 3.37
C THR A 92 -5.17 -8.08 3.61
N GLN A 93 -4.61 -7.88 4.80
CA GLN A 93 -3.19 -8.14 5.09
C GLN A 93 -2.24 -7.41 4.13
N CYS A 94 -2.69 -6.29 3.57
CA CYS A 94 -1.91 -5.43 2.69
C CYS A 94 -1.77 -4.04 3.32
N MET A 95 -0.57 -3.48 3.23
CA MET A 95 -0.33 -2.09 3.63
C MET A 95 -1.00 -1.15 2.63
N LEU A 96 -1.63 -0.09 3.12
CA LEU A 96 -2.25 0.94 2.29
C LEU A 96 -1.78 2.31 2.73
N HIS A 97 -1.25 3.09 1.80
CA HIS A 97 -0.96 4.50 1.99
C HIS A 97 -1.82 5.31 1.03
N ALA A 98 -2.83 6.01 1.57
CA ALA A 98 -3.83 6.70 0.79
C ALA A 98 -4.17 8.06 1.42
N PRO A 99 -4.57 9.07 0.63
CA PRO A 99 -5.04 10.34 1.19
C PRO A 99 -6.45 10.20 1.78
N GLY A 100 -6.82 11.08 2.72
CA GLY A 100 -8.15 11.08 3.36
C GLY A 100 -9.34 11.11 2.40
N ARG A 101 -9.20 11.75 1.22
CA ARG A 101 -10.23 11.74 0.17
C ARG A 101 -10.58 10.35 -0.39
N CYS A 102 -9.72 9.35 -0.18
CA CYS A 102 -9.94 7.98 -0.62
C CYS A 102 -10.73 7.15 0.41
N VAL A 103 -11.05 7.68 1.60
CA VAL A 103 -11.81 6.96 2.63
C VAL A 103 -13.07 6.29 2.08
N PRO A 104 -13.94 6.94 1.28
CA PRO A 104 -15.14 6.28 0.76
C PRO A 104 -14.84 5.05 -0.10
N GLN A 105 -13.77 5.09 -0.90
CA GLN A 105 -13.33 3.97 -1.74
C GLN A 105 -12.76 2.83 -0.90
N ILE A 106 -12.00 3.18 0.14
CA ILE A 106 -11.46 2.22 1.11
C ILE A 106 -12.62 1.52 1.82
N SER A 107 -13.56 2.27 2.40
CA SER A 107 -14.75 1.73 3.07
C SER A 107 -15.52 0.79 2.17
N GLY A 108 -15.80 1.18 0.91
CA GLY A 108 -16.49 0.31 -0.05
C GLY A 108 -15.74 -1.00 -0.35
N THR A 109 -14.41 -0.99 -0.30
CA THR A 109 -13.59 -2.19 -0.49
C THR A 109 -13.69 -3.16 0.69
N ILE A 110 -13.91 -2.65 1.90
CA ILE A 110 -13.90 -3.43 3.15
C ILE A 110 -15.29 -3.72 3.72
N THR A 111 -16.35 -3.06 3.28
CA THR A 111 -17.73 -3.24 3.81
C THR A 111 -18.17 -4.71 3.87
N GLY A 112 -17.79 -5.54 2.90
CA GLY A 112 -18.10 -6.98 2.88
C GLY A 112 -17.16 -7.88 3.69
N ARG A 113 -16.13 -7.32 4.35
CA ARG A 113 -15.07 -8.05 5.06
C ARG A 113 -15.00 -7.75 6.56
N ILE A 114 -15.75 -6.76 7.04
CA ILE A 114 -15.63 -6.26 8.43
C ILE A 114 -16.35 -7.16 9.45
N SER A 115 -17.29 -8.02 9.06
CA SER A 115 -18.03 -8.91 9.98
C SER A 115 -17.16 -9.88 10.81
N THR A 116 -15.86 -9.98 10.52
CA THR A 116 -14.90 -10.87 11.18
C THR A 116 -13.76 -10.15 11.92
N VAL A 117 -13.66 -8.82 11.83
CA VAL A 117 -12.57 -8.06 12.46
C VAL A 117 -13.05 -7.52 13.79
N CYS A 118 -13.03 -8.36 14.83
CA CYS A 118 -13.04 -7.89 16.21
C CYS A 118 -11.79 -7.03 16.40
N ILE A 119 -11.95 -5.70 16.36
CA ILE A 119 -10.89 -4.79 16.76
C ILE A 119 -10.79 -4.95 18.28
N GLU A 120 -9.93 -5.86 18.75
CA GLU A 120 -9.47 -5.85 20.13
C GLU A 120 -8.68 -4.55 20.35
N VAL A 121 -9.40 -3.47 20.60
CA VAL A 121 -8.83 -2.30 21.26
C VAL A 121 -8.79 -2.68 22.73
N SER A 122 -7.74 -3.37 23.18
CA SER A 122 -7.55 -3.61 24.60
C SER A 122 -7.19 -2.29 25.29
N PRO A 123 -7.99 -1.77 26.23
CA PRO A 123 -7.42 -1.18 27.43
C PRO A 123 -7.02 -2.36 28.32
N GLY A 124 -5.77 -2.45 28.74
CA GLY A 124 -5.28 -3.61 29.50
C GLY A 124 -6.17 -3.97 30.69
N VAL A 125 -6.88 -5.11 30.61
CA VAL A 125 -7.30 -5.96 31.73
C VAL A 125 -7.42 -7.39 31.19
N CYS A 126 -6.52 -8.28 31.62
CA CYS A 126 -6.78 -9.72 31.56
C CYS A 126 -7.90 -10.04 32.54
N LEU A 127 -8.94 -10.79 32.15
CA LEU A 127 -9.66 -11.68 33.07
C LEU A 127 -10.15 -12.94 32.34
N ALA A 128 -9.88 -14.05 33.00
CA ALA A 128 -10.09 -15.44 32.60
C ALA A 128 -11.58 -15.83 32.47
N GLY A 129 -11.81 -16.92 31.74
CA GLY A 129 -13.07 -17.66 31.65
C GLY A 129 -13.05 -18.64 30.49
#